data_AF-A0A2X4WHI4-F1
#
_entry.id   AF-A0A2X4WHI4-F1
#
_cell.length_a   1.000
_cell.length_b   1.000
_cell.length_c   1.000
_cell.angle_alpha   90.00
_cell.angle_beta   90.00
_cell.angle_gamma   90.00
#
_symmetry.space_group_name_H-M   'P 1'
#
loop_
_entity.id
_entity.type
_entity.pdbx_description
1 polymer ?
#
loop_
_entity_poly.entity_id
_entity_poly.type
_entity_poly.pdbx_seq_one_letter_code
_entity_poly.pdbx_strand_id
1 'polypeptide(L)'
;MATILTQIHPLLSVPFNAATDFTVLASHCENFAETLIESNDPTLKMALCGRLNTCLTLLQPTLLEPVPTHLIESLTVDTLPATTSRFDPECTELCHYCLALTQTLSGLGFASEMEKHLSCLLYDLINYFAAEMKAPRWLRTADGVKVIDGVEVKA
;
A
#
# COMPACT_ATOMS: atom_id res chain seq x y z
N MET A 1 -29.67 -34.78 2.43
CA MET A 1 -29.11 -33.65 1.65
C MET A 1 -28.58 -32.64 2.65
N ALA A 2 -27.28 -32.62 2.90
CA ALA A 2 -26.66 -31.67 3.81
C ALA A 2 -26.33 -30.40 3.04
N THR A 3 -26.96 -29.29 3.38
CA THR A 3 -26.57 -27.96 2.89
C THR A 3 -25.26 -27.58 3.56
N ILE A 4 -24.16 -27.66 2.81
CA ILE A 4 -22.90 -27.03 3.20
C ILE A 4 -23.18 -25.53 3.19
N LEU A 5 -23.31 -24.93 4.38
CA LEU A 5 -23.27 -23.48 4.51
C LEU A 5 -21.87 -23.04 4.06
N THR A 6 -21.78 -22.44 2.88
CA THR A 6 -20.58 -21.73 2.44
C THR A 6 -20.27 -20.71 3.53
N GLN A 7 -19.26 -20.97 4.35
CA GLN A 7 -18.83 -20.01 5.37
C GLN A 7 -18.30 -18.79 4.61
N ILE A 8 -19.13 -17.76 4.54
CA ILE A 8 -18.74 -16.47 3.98
C ILE A 8 -17.68 -15.91 4.93
N HIS A 9 -16.49 -15.63 4.41
CA HIS A 9 -15.40 -15.07 5.20
C HIS A 9 -15.89 -13.81 5.94
N PRO A 10 -15.61 -13.63 7.26
CA PRO A 10 -16.16 -12.53 8.05
C PRO A 10 -15.93 -11.13 7.44
N LEU A 11 -14.78 -10.94 6.79
CA LEU A 11 -14.46 -9.69 6.09
C LEU A 11 -15.40 -9.37 4.93
N LEU A 12 -16.10 -10.35 4.36
CA LEU A 12 -17.07 -10.13 3.30
C LEU A 12 -18.44 -9.65 3.81
N SER A 13 -18.71 -9.74 5.11
CA SER A 13 -19.97 -9.27 5.72
C SER A 13 -19.86 -7.92 6.43
N VAL A 14 -18.64 -7.39 6.63
CA VAL A 14 -18.42 -6.08 7.28
C VAL A 14 -19.17 -4.97 6.51
N PRO A 15 -20.12 -4.24 7.10
CA PRO A 15 -20.83 -3.17 6.40
C PRO A 15 -20.00 -1.88 6.37
N PHE A 16 -19.98 -1.17 5.25
CA PHE A 16 -19.46 0.19 5.14
C PHE A 16 -20.21 0.92 4.01
N ASN A 17 -20.23 2.25 4.07
CA ASN A 17 -20.92 3.12 3.11
C ASN A 17 -20.30 4.53 3.10
N ALA A 18 -20.91 5.46 2.35
CA ALA A 18 -20.42 6.83 2.23
C ALA A 18 -20.45 7.66 3.53
N ALA A 19 -21.17 7.21 4.57
CA ALA A 19 -21.17 7.85 5.89
C ALA A 19 -20.16 7.22 6.85
N THR A 20 -19.39 6.23 6.41
CA THR A 20 -18.35 5.59 7.23
C THR A 20 -17.11 6.49 7.26
N ASP A 21 -16.57 6.74 8.46
CA ASP A 21 -15.39 7.57 8.64
C ASP A 21 -14.19 7.05 7.82
N PHE A 22 -13.41 7.98 7.26
CA PHE A 22 -12.28 7.65 6.38
C PHE A 22 -11.21 6.80 7.08
N THR A 23 -11.04 6.98 8.41
CA THR A 23 -10.11 6.17 9.22
C THR A 23 -10.57 4.72 9.31
N VAL A 24 -11.88 4.48 9.45
CA VAL A 24 -12.46 3.13 9.48
C VAL A 24 -12.39 2.48 8.10
N LEU A 25 -12.68 3.25 7.03
CA LEU A 25 -12.49 2.78 5.65
C LEU A 25 -11.02 2.41 5.37
N ALA A 26 -10.06 3.19 5.86
CA ALA A 26 -8.64 2.89 5.74
C ALA A 26 -8.26 1.58 6.47
N SER A 27 -8.74 1.38 7.70
CA SER A 27 -8.54 0.12 8.42
C SER A 27 -9.18 -1.07 7.70
N HIS A 28 -10.35 -0.90 7.04
CA HIS A 28 -10.92 -1.96 6.23
C HIS A 28 -10.05 -2.29 5.00
N CYS A 29 -9.50 -1.28 4.32
CA CYS A 29 -8.56 -1.50 3.22
C CYS A 29 -7.34 -2.31 3.67
N GLU A 30 -6.76 -1.99 4.82
CA GLU A 30 -5.64 -2.74 5.41
C GLU A 30 -5.98 -4.22 5.64
N ASN A 31 -7.08 -4.49 6.35
CA ASN A 31 -7.54 -5.86 6.62
C ASN A 31 -7.83 -6.66 5.34
N PHE A 32 -8.43 -6.02 4.33
CA PHE A 32 -8.68 -6.68 3.04
C PHE A 32 -7.38 -6.98 2.29
N ALA A 33 -6.42 -6.06 2.29
CA ALA A 33 -5.13 -6.25 1.63
C ALA A 33 -4.30 -7.35 2.30
N GLU A 34 -4.27 -7.38 3.63
CA GLU A 34 -3.59 -8.42 4.41
C GLU A 34 -4.15 -9.82 4.06
N THR A 35 -5.48 -9.99 4.17
CA THR A 35 -6.12 -11.28 3.85
C THR A 35 -5.97 -11.66 2.37
N LEU A 36 -5.91 -10.67 1.47
CA LEU A 36 -5.71 -10.91 0.03
C LEU A 36 -4.34 -11.55 -0.25
N ILE A 37 -3.30 -11.12 0.47
CA ILE A 37 -1.93 -11.65 0.34
C ILE A 37 -1.86 -13.08 0.89
N GLU A 38 -2.48 -13.33 2.05
CA GLU A 38 -2.42 -14.63 2.73
C GLU A 38 -3.31 -15.71 2.08
N SER A 39 -4.40 -15.31 1.44
CA SER A 39 -5.35 -16.23 0.83
C SER A 39 -4.75 -16.97 -0.37
N ASN A 40 -5.15 -18.23 -0.56
CA ASN A 40 -4.89 -19.00 -1.79
C ASN A 40 -6.18 -19.29 -2.59
N ASP A 41 -7.35 -18.92 -2.08
CA ASP A 41 -8.63 -19.14 -2.76
C ASP A 41 -8.91 -18.02 -3.78
N PRO A 42 -8.94 -18.32 -5.10
CA PRO A 42 -9.20 -17.32 -6.13
C PRO A 42 -10.57 -16.63 -5.99
N THR A 43 -11.57 -17.33 -5.46
CA THR A 43 -12.92 -16.79 -5.28
C THR A 43 -12.91 -15.74 -4.18
N LEU A 44 -12.28 -16.06 -3.05
CA LEU A 44 -12.10 -15.12 -1.95
C LEU A 44 -11.25 -13.92 -2.39
N LYS A 45 -10.16 -14.13 -3.14
CA LYS A 45 -9.34 -13.03 -3.68
C LYS A 45 -10.16 -12.08 -4.54
N MET A 46 -10.95 -12.61 -5.47
CA MET A 46 -11.80 -11.78 -6.33
C MET A 46 -12.84 -10.99 -5.51
N ALA A 47 -13.46 -11.63 -4.52
CA ALA A 47 -14.41 -10.96 -3.63
C ALA A 47 -13.74 -9.84 -2.82
N LEU A 48 -12.56 -10.10 -2.25
CA LEU A 48 -11.76 -9.11 -1.51
C LEU A 48 -11.33 -7.94 -2.40
N CYS A 49 -10.88 -8.19 -3.64
CA CYS A 49 -10.58 -7.13 -4.60
C CYS A 49 -11.81 -6.24 -4.88
N GLY A 50 -12.99 -6.83 -5.04
CA GLY A 50 -14.24 -6.08 -5.20
C GLY A 50 -14.58 -5.22 -3.98
N ARG A 51 -14.38 -5.76 -2.77
CA ARG A 51 -14.56 -5.03 -1.50
C ARG A 51 -13.57 -3.88 -1.37
N LEU A 52 -12.29 -4.13 -1.63
CA LEU A 52 -11.22 -3.15 -1.57
C LEU A 52 -11.47 -2.02 -2.58
N ASN A 53 -11.85 -2.35 -3.82
CA ASN A 53 -12.19 -1.35 -4.83
C ASN A 53 -13.37 -0.46 -4.40
N THR A 54 -14.41 -1.05 -3.80
CA THR A 54 -15.55 -0.29 -3.29
C THR A 54 -15.12 0.63 -2.14
N CYS A 55 -14.30 0.14 -1.21
CA CYS A 55 -13.78 0.92 -0.09
C CYS A 55 -12.92 2.10 -0.57
N LEU A 56 -11.99 1.85 -1.50
CA LEU A 56 -11.14 2.88 -2.10
C LEU A 56 -11.95 3.92 -2.88
N THR A 57 -13.01 3.49 -3.59
CA THR A 57 -13.90 4.41 -4.32
C THR A 57 -14.65 5.35 -3.37
N LEU A 58 -15.05 4.86 -2.19
CA LEU A 58 -15.67 5.70 -1.15
C LEU A 58 -14.66 6.60 -0.45
N LEU A 59 -13.42 6.12 -0.27
CA LEU A 59 -12.35 6.89 0.36
C LEU A 59 -11.85 8.03 -0.53
N GLN A 60 -11.74 7.81 -1.84
CA GLN A 60 -11.18 8.77 -2.80
C GLN A 60 -11.70 10.21 -2.66
N PRO A 61 -13.02 10.50 -2.60
CA PRO A 61 -13.51 11.86 -2.42
C PRO A 61 -13.17 12.45 -1.06
N THR A 62 -13.17 11.63 0.01
CA THR A 62 -12.89 12.10 1.39
C THR A 62 -11.45 12.57 1.58
N LEU A 63 -10.51 12.15 0.72
CA LEU A 63 -9.11 12.56 0.78
C LEU A 63 -8.90 14.07 0.51
N LEU A 64 -9.85 14.72 -0.15
CA LEU A 64 -9.82 16.16 -0.44
C LEU A 64 -10.65 16.98 0.54
N GLU A 65 -11.41 16.33 1.42
CA GLU A 65 -12.27 16.97 2.39
C GLU A 65 -11.47 17.34 3.66
N PRO A 66 -11.86 18.40 4.38
CA PRO A 66 -11.26 18.69 5.67
C PRO A 66 -11.55 17.55 6.67
N VAL A 67 -10.60 17.30 7.56
CA VAL A 67 -10.75 16.28 8.61
C VAL A 67 -12.00 16.58 9.45
N PRO A 68 -12.94 15.63 9.59
CA PRO A 68 -14.11 15.79 10.43
C PRO A 68 -13.74 16.13 11.87
N THR A 69 -14.44 17.10 12.46
CA THR A 69 -14.12 17.62 13.81
C THR A 69 -14.12 16.56 14.89
N HIS A 70 -14.97 15.53 14.78
CA HIS A 70 -15.03 14.42 15.73
C HIS A 70 -13.81 13.49 15.65
N LEU A 71 -13.05 13.51 14.56
CA LEU A 71 -11.84 12.70 14.39
C LEU A 71 -10.56 13.44 14.81
N ILE A 72 -10.59 14.77 14.93
CA ILE A 72 -9.40 15.57 15.24
C ILE A 72 -8.74 15.09 16.53
N GLU A 73 -9.52 14.87 17.60
CA GLU A 73 -8.99 14.39 18.88
C GLU A 73 -8.33 13.00 18.72
N SER A 74 -8.97 12.07 18.00
CA SER A 74 -8.43 10.73 17.76
C SER A 74 -7.15 10.71 16.90
N LEU A 75 -6.92 11.77 16.12
CA LEU A 75 -5.75 11.95 15.26
C LEU A 75 -4.71 12.90 15.88
N THR A 76 -4.96 13.41 17.08
CA THR A 76 -4.04 14.28 17.81
C THR A 76 -3.25 13.44 18.80
N VAL A 77 -1.93 13.62 18.79
CA VAL A 77 -1.02 12.98 19.75
C VAL A 77 -0.28 14.05 20.53
N ASP A 78 -0.07 13.84 21.83
CA ASP A 78 0.57 14.82 22.72
C ASP A 78 2.10 14.92 22.51
N THR A 79 2.69 13.90 21.89
CA THR A 79 4.12 13.82 21.61
C THR A 79 4.34 13.43 20.17
N LEU A 80 5.32 14.06 19.52
CA LEU A 80 5.68 13.72 18.15
C LEU A 80 6.05 12.23 18.07
N PRO A 81 5.43 11.45 17.17
CA PRO A 81 5.76 10.04 16.99
C PRO A 81 7.24 9.90 16.58
N ALA A 82 7.95 8.98 17.24
CA ALA A 82 9.36 8.69 16.91
C ALA A 82 9.53 8.12 15.50
N THR A 83 8.47 7.52 14.95
CA THR A 83 8.42 6.97 13.61
C THR A 83 7.10 7.35 12.94
N THR A 84 7.20 7.88 11.74
CA THR A 84 6.06 8.02 10.82
C THR A 84 5.97 6.75 9.98
N SER A 85 4.76 6.25 9.73
CA SER A 85 4.54 5.15 8.78
C SER A 85 5.15 5.52 7.43
N ARG A 86 6.24 4.84 7.06
CA ARG A 86 6.98 5.10 5.83
C ARG A 86 6.91 3.87 4.94
N PHE A 87 6.74 4.09 3.65
CA PHE A 87 7.01 3.07 2.65
C PHE A 87 8.51 2.83 2.58
N ASP A 88 8.97 1.70 3.15
CA ASP A 88 10.40 1.33 3.23
C ASP A 88 10.64 -0.16 2.92
N PRO A 89 10.24 -0.65 1.73
CA PRO A 89 10.53 -2.01 1.29
C PRO A 89 12.03 -2.22 1.03
N GLU A 90 12.48 -3.47 1.12
CA GLU A 90 13.87 -3.81 0.77
C GLU A 90 14.14 -3.61 -0.73
N CYS A 91 15.40 -3.34 -1.10
CA CYS A 91 15.79 -3.14 -2.51
C CYS A 91 15.39 -4.32 -3.41
N THR A 92 15.44 -5.54 -2.88
CA THR A 92 15.01 -6.77 -3.55
C THR A 92 13.51 -6.76 -3.81
N GLU A 93 12.70 -6.41 -2.82
CA GLU A 93 11.24 -6.29 -2.93
C GLU A 93 10.83 -5.19 -3.92
N LEU A 94 11.47 -4.02 -3.86
CA LEU A 94 11.26 -2.94 -4.83
C LEU A 94 11.51 -3.38 -6.26
N CYS A 95 12.60 -4.13 -6.48
CA CYS A 95 12.92 -4.67 -7.80
C CYS A 95 11.81 -5.62 -8.27
N HIS A 96 11.32 -6.51 -7.40
CA HIS A 96 10.22 -7.41 -7.73
C HIS A 96 8.93 -6.65 -8.07
N TYR A 97 8.59 -5.59 -7.35
CA TYR A 97 7.42 -4.75 -7.66
C TYR A 97 7.54 -4.08 -9.03
N CYS A 98 8.70 -3.50 -9.34
CA CYS A 98 8.96 -2.87 -10.64
C CYS A 98 8.87 -3.89 -11.79
N LEU A 99 9.43 -5.08 -11.60
CA LEU A 99 9.36 -6.17 -12.58
C LEU A 99 7.92 -6.62 -12.81
N ALA A 100 7.16 -6.88 -11.74
CA ALA A 100 5.77 -7.30 -11.82
C ALA A 100 4.90 -6.27 -12.55
N LEU A 101 5.05 -4.99 -12.23
CA LEU A 101 4.34 -3.90 -12.92
C LEU A 101 4.73 -3.78 -14.39
N THR A 102 6.02 -3.88 -14.71
CA THR A 102 6.50 -3.83 -16.11
C THR A 102 5.92 -4.97 -16.95
N GLN A 103 5.92 -6.19 -16.40
CA GLN A 103 5.34 -7.36 -17.06
C GLN A 103 3.83 -7.21 -17.24
N THR A 104 3.14 -6.68 -16.22
CA THR A 104 1.70 -6.42 -16.22
C THR A 104 1.33 -5.42 -17.33
N LEU A 105 2.04 -4.31 -17.43
CA LEU A 105 1.85 -3.30 -18.49
C LEU A 105 2.17 -3.85 -19.89
N SER A 106 3.15 -4.74 -20.01
CA SER A 106 3.53 -5.34 -21.29
C SER A 106 2.54 -6.41 -21.78
N GLY A 107 1.81 -7.05 -20.85
CA GLY A 107 0.96 -8.21 -21.13
C GLY A 107 -0.54 -7.94 -21.22
N LEU A 108 -1.03 -6.78 -20.77
CA LEU A 108 -2.46 -6.50 -20.65
C LEU A 108 -2.90 -5.34 -21.55
N GLY A 109 -4.05 -5.51 -22.21
CA GLY A 109 -4.73 -4.44 -22.94
C GLY A 109 -5.58 -3.58 -21.99
N PHE A 110 -4.93 -2.72 -21.21
CA PHE A 110 -5.60 -1.85 -20.26
C PHE A 110 -6.44 -0.77 -20.93
N ALA A 111 -7.45 -0.26 -20.20
CA ALA A 111 -8.06 1.02 -20.56
C ALA A 111 -7.02 2.15 -20.40
N SER A 112 -7.03 3.13 -21.29
CA SER A 112 -6.00 4.20 -21.35
C SER A 112 -5.75 4.89 -20.01
N GLU A 113 -6.80 5.12 -19.20
CA GLU A 113 -6.63 5.77 -17.90
C GLU A 113 -5.96 4.85 -16.87
N MET A 114 -6.30 3.56 -16.85
CA MET A 114 -5.68 2.58 -15.94
C MET A 114 -4.21 2.36 -16.32
N GLU A 115 -3.93 2.25 -17.61
CA GLU A 115 -2.55 2.14 -18.13
C GLU A 115 -1.70 3.33 -17.71
N LYS A 116 -2.26 4.55 -17.79
CA LYS A 116 -1.58 5.77 -17.36
C LYS A 116 -1.25 5.76 -15.87
N HIS A 117 -2.22 5.42 -15.02
CA HIS A 117 -1.99 5.35 -13.57
C HIS A 117 -0.92 4.30 -13.20
N LEU A 118 -0.96 3.12 -13.81
CA LEU A 118 0.04 2.07 -13.59
C LEU A 118 1.42 2.47 -14.12
N SER A 119 1.48 3.18 -15.25
CA SER A 119 2.73 3.71 -15.80
C SER A 119 3.33 4.80 -14.90
N CYS A 120 2.51 5.69 -14.34
CA CYS A 120 2.96 6.67 -13.34
C CYS A 120 3.49 5.99 -12.08
N LEU A 121 2.78 4.98 -11.57
CA LEU A 121 3.25 4.21 -10.41
C LEU A 121 4.60 3.54 -10.69
N LEU A 122 4.78 2.92 -11.85
CA LEU A 122 6.05 2.32 -12.25
C LEU A 122 7.17 3.37 -12.32
N TYR A 123 6.87 4.55 -12.88
CA TYR A 123 7.83 5.66 -12.93
C TYR A 123 8.29 6.08 -11.53
N ASP A 124 7.35 6.31 -10.60
CA ASP A 124 7.66 6.73 -9.24
C ASP A 124 8.48 5.66 -8.49
N LEU A 125 8.11 4.39 -8.61
CA LEU A 125 8.84 3.27 -7.99
C LEU A 125 10.25 3.10 -8.56
N ILE A 126 10.44 3.22 -9.88
CA ILE A 126 11.77 3.16 -10.50
C ILE A 126 12.64 4.33 -10.04
N ASN A 127 12.08 5.54 -9.92
CA ASN A 127 12.83 6.68 -9.41
C ASN A 127 13.22 6.50 -7.94
N TYR A 128 12.31 6.01 -7.11
CA TYR A 128 12.59 5.65 -5.72
C TYR A 128 13.71 4.61 -5.64
N PHE A 129 13.57 3.49 -6.36
CA PHE A 129 14.58 2.44 -6.43
C PHE A 129 15.94 2.96 -6.93
N ALA A 130 15.94 3.78 -7.98
CA ALA A 130 17.18 4.36 -8.51
C ALA A 130 17.86 5.29 -7.51
N ALA A 131 17.10 6.04 -6.72
CA ALA A 131 17.62 6.89 -5.65
C ALA A 131 18.28 6.05 -4.55
N GLU A 132 17.60 5.01 -4.07
CA GLU A 132 18.14 4.06 -3.07
C GLU A 132 19.42 3.38 -3.57
N MET A 133 19.42 2.91 -4.82
CA MET A 133 20.59 2.26 -5.42
C MET A 133 21.80 3.19 -5.54
N LYS A 134 21.56 4.49 -5.77
CA LYS A 134 22.58 5.53 -5.93
C LYS A 134 22.88 6.27 -4.62
N ALA A 135 22.23 5.92 -3.52
CA ALA A 135 22.43 6.58 -2.24
C ALA A 135 23.91 6.46 -1.81
N PRO A 136 24.52 7.55 -1.31
CA PRO A 136 25.88 7.51 -0.82
C PRO A 136 25.94 6.61 0.43
N ARG A 137 26.78 5.57 0.37
CA ARG A 137 27.01 4.65 1.50
C ARG A 137 28.28 4.96 2.27
N TRP A 138 29.13 5.82 1.69
CA TRP A 138 30.44 6.13 2.21
C TRP A 138 30.68 7.64 2.21
N LEU A 139 31.24 8.13 3.31
CA LEU A 139 31.67 9.50 3.52
C LEU A 139 33.20 9.57 3.53
N ARG A 140 33.77 10.51 2.76
CA ARG A 140 35.20 10.81 2.85
C ARG A 140 35.47 11.67 4.09
N THR A 141 36.38 11.22 4.94
CA THR A 141 36.82 11.92 6.16
C THR A 141 38.33 12.10 6.16
N ALA A 142 38.87 12.90 7.08
CA ALA A 142 40.31 13.09 7.25
C ALA A 142 41.05 11.77 7.55
N ASP A 143 40.37 10.79 8.16
CA ASP A 143 40.91 9.47 8.47
C ASP A 143 40.68 8.43 7.35
N GLY A 144 40.20 8.86 6.18
CA GLY A 144 39.83 7.99 5.07
C GLY A 144 38.32 7.84 4.87
N VAL A 145 37.90 6.80 4.15
CA VAL A 145 36.49 6.56 3.79
C VAL A 145 35.78 5.79 4.91
N LYS A 146 34.70 6.36 5.47
CA LYS A 146 33.87 5.75 6.51
C LYS A 146 32.47 5.45 5.98
N VAL A 147 31.81 4.42 6.50
CA VAL A 147 30.40 4.13 6.19
C VAL A 147 29.52 5.20 6.84
N ILE A 148 28.44 5.59 6.18
CA ILE A 148 27.45 6.51 6.75
C ILE A 148 26.55 5.71 7.70
N ASP A 149 26.65 5.95 9.01
CA ASP A 149 25.79 5.32 10.02
C ASP A 149 24.32 5.69 9.76
N GLY A 150 23.45 4.67 9.69
CA GLY A 150 22.02 4.80 9.38
C GLY A 150 21.63 4.29 7.98
N VAL A 151 22.58 4.00 7.09
CA VAL A 151 22.34 3.15 5.94
C VAL A 151 22.57 1.71 6.40
N GLU A 152 21.54 1.07 6.96
CA GLU A 152 21.58 -0.38 7.13
C GLU A 152 21.88 -0.98 5.76
N VAL A 153 23.09 -1.53 5.62
CA VAL A 153 23.44 -2.33 4.45
C VAL A 153 22.66 -3.63 4.61
N LYS A 154 21.37 -3.61 4.27
CA LYS A 154 20.59 -4.83 4.08
C LYS A 154 21.21 -5.56 2.88
N ALA A 155 21.89 -6.65 3.21
CA ALA A 155 22.62 -7.50 2.29
C ALA A 155 21.68 -8.34 1.40
#